data_AF-A0A0C2HRW9-F1
#
_entry.id   AF-A0A0C2HRW9-F1
#
_cell.length_a   1.000
_cell.length_b   1.000
_cell.length_c   1.000
_cell.angle_alpha   90.00
_cell.angle_beta   90.00
_cell.angle_gamma   90.00
#
_symmetry.space_group_name_H-M   'P 1'
#
loop_
_entity.id
_entity.type
_entity.pdbx_description
1 polymer ?
#
loop_
_entity_poly.entity_id
_entity_poly.type
_entity_poly.pdbx_seq_one_letter_code
_entity_poly.pdbx_strand_id
1 'polypeptide(L)'
;MGPCRVTGGGHSTSGEAPDGEWDETFAEVKTTGNPNWYNTYQFGGQAGANTAMQPQPKGQWTHHQQKGPDGSFTFHAGTASAPPGTEITLIECSDPGNCLPARPAEFKQIDFNGVGTFRNIRSAPPSLAHVIPNETYHYFEVHIEDLGEPGRAGKQPDINDALCPPEGSPGEVANCGCPDFYRITIYEGVYPEYDPVTGKVTNLNKTDVIYDVYGYLTGGNLQIHPPTGFDMQ
;
A
#
# COMPACT_ATOMS: atom_id res chain seq x y z
N MET A 1 -6.40 3.79 18.80
CA MET A 1 -6.43 2.72 17.80
C MET A 1 -7.81 2.07 17.81
N GLY A 2 -8.24 1.47 16.71
CA GLY A 2 -9.52 0.77 16.62
C GLY A 2 -9.71 0.02 15.28
N PRO A 3 -10.88 -0.63 15.10
CA PRO A 3 -11.22 -1.30 13.86
C PRO A 3 -11.69 -0.30 12.80
N CYS A 4 -11.22 -0.45 11.57
CA CYS A 4 -11.74 0.26 10.40
C CYS A 4 -11.46 -0.53 9.13
N ARG A 5 -11.84 0.03 7.99
CA ARG A 5 -11.58 -0.56 6.68
C ARG A 5 -11.18 0.51 5.69
N VAL A 6 -10.45 0.14 4.66
CA VAL A 6 -10.07 1.03 3.57
C VAL A 6 -10.58 0.48 2.25
N THR A 7 -11.00 1.38 1.37
CA THR A 7 -11.10 1.12 -0.06
C THR A 7 -10.41 2.27 -0.76
N GLY A 8 -9.56 1.97 -1.71
CA GLY A 8 -8.87 3.04 -2.39
C GLY A 8 -8.02 2.56 -3.53
N GLY A 9 -7.41 3.53 -4.17
CA GLY A 9 -6.40 3.29 -5.19
C GLY A 9 -5.92 4.58 -5.79
N GLY A 10 -4.75 4.50 -6.39
CA GLY A 10 -4.09 5.65 -6.98
C GLY A 10 -3.24 5.26 -8.16
N HIS A 11 -2.89 6.29 -8.90
CA HIS A 11 -1.92 6.21 -9.97
C HIS A 11 -0.95 7.37 -9.77
N SER A 12 0.20 7.04 -9.21
CA SER A 12 1.23 8.00 -8.83
C SER A 12 2.48 7.78 -9.67
N THR A 13 3.24 8.85 -9.88
CA THR A 13 4.61 8.80 -10.41
C THR A 13 5.60 8.94 -9.27
N SER A 14 6.90 8.71 -9.48
CA SER A 14 7.94 8.97 -8.47
C SER A 14 8.48 10.39 -8.43
N GLY A 15 9.07 10.77 -7.29
CA GLY A 15 9.88 11.96 -7.11
C GLY A 15 11.05 12.01 -8.07
N GLU A 16 11.49 13.23 -8.36
CA GLU A 16 12.63 13.55 -9.20
C GLU A 16 13.66 14.24 -8.30
N ALA A 17 14.79 13.59 -8.08
CA ALA A 17 15.95 14.20 -7.45
C ALA A 17 16.43 15.39 -8.32
N PRO A 18 17.15 16.37 -7.75
CA PRO A 18 17.60 17.55 -8.50
C PRO A 18 18.46 17.26 -9.74
N ASP A 19 19.02 16.05 -9.86
CA ASP A 19 19.80 15.55 -10.99
C ASP A 19 18.97 14.80 -12.06
N GLY A 20 17.66 14.67 -11.84
CA GLY A 20 16.74 13.94 -12.73
C GLY A 20 16.64 12.45 -12.42
N GLU A 21 17.28 11.95 -11.36
CA GLU A 21 17.18 10.56 -10.90
C GLU A 21 15.97 10.34 -9.96
N TRP A 22 15.70 9.08 -9.62
CA TRP A 22 14.67 8.74 -8.64
C TRP A 22 15.17 9.04 -7.23
N ASP A 23 14.38 9.78 -6.43
CA ASP A 23 14.72 10.16 -5.05
C ASP A 23 14.21 9.19 -3.98
N GLU A 24 13.79 7.99 -4.38
CA GLU A 24 13.21 6.96 -3.50
C GLU A 24 11.77 7.28 -2.99
N THR A 25 11.11 8.33 -3.50
CA THR A 25 9.76 8.76 -3.07
C THR A 25 8.71 8.81 -4.21
N PHE A 26 7.42 9.00 -3.89
CA PHE A 26 6.39 9.42 -4.86
C PHE A 26 6.60 10.88 -5.32
N ALA A 27 6.14 11.21 -6.54
CA ALA A 27 6.34 12.51 -7.17
C ALA A 27 5.70 13.61 -6.34
N GLU A 28 6.50 14.38 -5.63
CA GLU A 28 5.96 15.45 -4.79
C GLU A 28 5.22 16.50 -5.64
N VAL A 29 5.82 16.99 -6.74
CA VAL A 29 5.16 17.92 -7.68
C VAL A 29 5.86 17.92 -9.06
N LYS A 30 5.06 17.87 -10.14
CA LYS A 30 5.34 18.27 -11.55
C LYS A 30 6.56 17.69 -12.28
N THR A 31 6.22 16.80 -13.20
CA THR A 31 6.82 16.56 -14.53
C THR A 31 7.59 17.76 -15.11
N THR A 32 8.92 17.75 -15.03
CA THR A 32 9.76 18.57 -15.93
C THR A 32 10.84 17.77 -16.67
N GLY A 33 11.17 16.56 -16.19
CA GLY A 33 12.08 15.62 -16.85
C GLY A 33 11.47 14.67 -17.90
N ASN A 34 12.29 13.73 -18.37
CA ASN A 34 11.95 12.76 -19.40
C ASN A 34 10.94 11.71 -18.87
N PRO A 35 9.78 11.48 -19.55
CA PRO A 35 8.79 10.45 -19.18
C PRO A 35 9.33 9.01 -19.15
N ASN A 36 10.59 8.81 -19.57
CA ASN A 36 11.27 7.53 -19.45
C ASN A 36 11.99 7.27 -18.13
N TRP A 37 12.11 8.26 -17.25
CA TRP A 37 12.89 8.15 -16.01
C TRP A 37 12.04 8.09 -14.74
N TYR A 38 10.73 8.31 -14.83
CA TYR A 38 9.85 8.20 -13.67
C TYR A 38 9.49 6.74 -13.40
N ASN A 39 9.45 6.38 -12.12
CA ASN A 39 8.66 5.24 -11.73
C ASN A 39 7.17 5.59 -11.87
N THR A 40 6.36 4.61 -12.21
CA THR A 40 4.91 4.76 -12.24
C THR A 40 4.29 3.58 -11.53
N TYR A 41 3.37 3.89 -10.62
CA TYR A 41 2.80 2.93 -9.71
C TYR A 41 1.28 3.02 -9.77
N GLN A 42 0.65 1.86 -9.80
CA GLN A 42 -0.78 1.76 -9.57
C GLN A 42 -1.02 0.85 -8.37
N PHE A 43 -1.83 1.29 -7.43
CA PHE A 43 -2.19 0.49 -6.27
C PHE A 43 -3.68 0.60 -5.99
N GLY A 44 -4.20 -0.36 -5.24
CA GLY A 44 -5.55 -0.27 -4.73
C GLY A 44 -6.16 -1.60 -4.35
N GLY A 45 -7.37 -1.52 -3.81
CA GLY A 45 -8.13 -2.65 -3.31
C GLY A 45 -8.95 -2.28 -2.09
N GLN A 46 -9.12 -3.25 -1.21
CA GLN A 46 -9.84 -3.11 0.05
C GLN A 46 -9.15 -3.91 1.15
N ALA A 47 -9.05 -3.34 2.34
CA ALA A 47 -8.67 -4.06 3.55
C ALA A 47 -9.69 -3.77 4.65
N GLY A 48 -10.01 -4.77 5.47
CA GLY A 48 -10.94 -4.67 6.58
C GLY A 48 -12.41 -4.75 6.17
N ALA A 49 -12.69 -5.25 4.96
CA ALA A 49 -14.05 -5.41 4.45
C ALA A 49 -14.49 -6.89 4.44
N ASN A 50 -14.97 -7.39 5.58
CA ASN A 50 -15.45 -8.77 5.74
C ASN A 50 -16.87 -8.95 5.17
N THR A 51 -17.08 -8.68 3.87
CA THR A 51 -18.45 -8.53 3.33
C THR A 51 -19.17 -9.82 2.91
N ALA A 52 -18.65 -11.04 3.15
CA ALA A 52 -19.41 -12.28 2.96
C ALA A 52 -18.78 -13.49 3.68
N MET A 53 -19.54 -14.14 4.56
CA MET A 53 -19.37 -15.48 5.18
C MET A 53 -17.94 -16.02 5.45
N GLN A 54 -17.66 -16.33 6.72
CA GLN A 54 -16.46 -17.04 7.19
C GLN A 54 -16.20 -18.39 6.46
N PRO A 55 -14.93 -18.80 6.26
CA PRO A 55 -13.70 -18.04 6.47
C PRO A 55 -13.28 -17.33 5.18
N GLN A 56 -13.29 -16.01 5.16
CA GLN A 56 -12.87 -15.19 4.01
C GLN A 56 -11.90 -14.10 4.51
N PRO A 57 -10.96 -13.64 3.68
CA PRO A 57 -9.88 -12.75 4.09
C PRO A 57 -10.40 -11.39 4.53
N LYS A 58 -9.57 -10.69 5.31
CA LYS A 58 -9.75 -9.28 5.64
C LYS A 58 -9.49 -8.34 4.45
N GLY A 59 -9.70 -8.77 3.20
CA GLY A 59 -9.55 -7.96 1.99
C GLY A 59 -8.56 -8.48 0.93
N GLN A 60 -8.30 -7.63 -0.06
CA GLN A 60 -7.38 -7.82 -1.17
C GLN A 60 -6.72 -6.48 -1.53
N TRP A 61 -5.42 -6.49 -1.80
CA TRP A 61 -4.69 -5.30 -2.24
C TRP A 61 -3.77 -5.66 -3.39
N THR A 62 -3.64 -4.75 -4.35
CA THR A 62 -2.73 -4.92 -5.49
C THR A 62 -1.81 -3.73 -5.57
N HIS A 63 -0.52 -4.00 -5.77
CA HIS A 63 0.49 -3.01 -6.12
C HIS A 63 1.09 -3.38 -7.46
N HIS A 64 1.17 -2.41 -8.38
CA HIS A 64 1.69 -2.58 -9.72
C HIS A 64 2.75 -1.52 -9.98
N GLN A 65 4.01 -1.96 -9.90
CA GLN A 65 5.16 -1.25 -10.41
C GLN A 65 5.16 -1.36 -11.93
N GLN A 66 4.86 -0.27 -12.63
CA GLN A 66 4.73 -0.30 -14.09
C GLN A 66 6.06 -0.12 -14.81
N LYS A 67 6.93 0.73 -14.26
CA LYS A 67 8.20 1.14 -14.88
C LYS A 67 9.14 1.73 -13.82
N GLY A 68 10.44 1.63 -14.07
CA GLY A 68 11.54 2.38 -13.44
C GLY A 68 12.67 1.45 -12.95
N PRO A 69 13.59 1.90 -12.07
CA PRO A 69 14.74 1.11 -11.62
C PRO A 69 14.38 -0.25 -11.01
N ASP A 70 13.24 -0.36 -10.34
CA ASP A 70 12.76 -1.62 -9.76
C ASP A 70 12.08 -2.55 -10.78
N GLY A 71 12.19 -2.23 -12.07
CA GLY A 71 11.60 -2.99 -13.16
C GLY A 71 10.10 -2.78 -13.26
N SER A 72 9.38 -3.86 -13.57
CA SER A 72 7.93 -3.88 -13.67
C SER A 72 7.38 -5.18 -13.11
N PHE A 73 6.45 -5.08 -12.17
CA PHE A 73 5.82 -6.24 -11.53
C PHE A 73 4.46 -5.90 -10.93
N THR A 74 3.64 -6.94 -10.76
CA THR A 74 2.37 -6.88 -10.01
C THR A 74 2.49 -7.76 -8.79
N PHE A 75 2.27 -7.18 -7.62
CA PHE A 75 2.16 -7.85 -6.33
C PHE A 75 0.70 -7.91 -5.90
N HIS A 76 0.23 -9.11 -5.55
CA HIS A 76 -1.11 -9.33 -5.02
C HIS A 76 -1.03 -9.75 -3.55
N ALA A 77 -1.75 -9.03 -2.70
CA ALA A 77 -1.90 -9.28 -1.28
C ALA A 77 -3.35 -9.68 -0.96
N GLY A 78 -3.54 -10.59 0.00
CA GLY A 78 -4.88 -11.09 0.36
C GLY A 78 -5.42 -12.21 -0.54
N THR A 79 -6.52 -12.87 -0.15
CA THR A 79 -6.82 -14.22 -0.68
C THR A 79 -7.61 -14.29 -1.99
N ALA A 80 -8.29 -13.23 -2.44
CA ALA A 80 -9.17 -13.35 -3.63
C ALA A 80 -8.43 -13.20 -4.96
N SER A 81 -7.22 -12.63 -4.94
CA SER A 81 -6.40 -12.35 -6.11
C SER A 81 -5.06 -13.10 -6.17
N ALA A 82 -4.81 -14.02 -5.23
CA ALA A 82 -3.53 -14.73 -5.10
C ALA A 82 -3.70 -16.21 -4.66
N PRO A 83 -2.65 -17.05 -4.78
CA PRO A 83 -2.73 -18.49 -4.48
C PRO A 83 -3.10 -18.78 -3.01
N PRO A 84 -3.60 -20.00 -2.68
CA PRO A 84 -3.88 -20.38 -1.30
C PRO A 84 -2.69 -20.10 -0.36
N GLY A 85 -2.97 -19.53 0.81
CA GLY A 85 -1.94 -19.11 1.79
C GLY A 85 -1.59 -17.62 1.77
N THR A 86 -2.02 -16.85 0.77
CA THR A 86 -1.98 -15.38 0.81
C THR A 86 -3.16 -14.81 1.57
N GLU A 87 -2.95 -13.94 2.54
CA GLU A 87 -4.03 -13.34 3.35
C GLU A 87 -3.62 -11.97 3.91
N ILE A 88 -4.61 -11.10 4.19
CA ILE A 88 -4.42 -9.93 5.05
C ILE A 88 -4.79 -10.36 6.47
N THR A 89 -3.88 -10.16 7.43
CA THR A 89 -4.00 -10.72 8.79
C THR A 89 -4.16 -9.67 9.87
N LEU A 90 -3.35 -8.61 9.86
CA LEU A 90 -3.45 -7.48 10.76
C LEU A 90 -4.12 -6.31 10.05
N ILE A 91 -5.01 -5.63 10.78
CA ILE A 91 -5.58 -4.35 10.39
C ILE A 91 -5.70 -3.53 11.66
N GLU A 92 -5.00 -2.39 11.70
CA GLU A 92 -4.99 -1.49 12.83
C GLU A 92 -5.22 -0.07 12.32
N CYS A 93 -6.19 0.63 12.90
CA CYS A 93 -6.47 2.00 12.53
C CYS A 93 -6.12 2.93 13.68
N SER A 94 -5.58 4.09 13.36
CA SER A 94 -5.03 5.05 14.32
C SER A 94 -5.37 6.49 13.91
N ASP A 95 -4.98 7.45 14.74
CA ASP A 95 -5.24 8.89 14.53
C ASP A 95 -6.74 9.25 14.37
N PRO A 96 -7.50 9.36 15.48
CA PRO A 96 -8.94 9.56 15.45
C PRO A 96 -9.40 10.83 14.72
N GLY A 97 -10.58 10.73 14.10
CA GLY A 97 -11.21 11.78 13.31
C GLY A 97 -11.12 11.51 11.82
N ASN A 98 -11.54 12.49 11.02
CA ASN A 98 -11.45 12.46 9.57
C ASN A 98 -11.06 13.84 9.05
N CYS A 99 -10.38 13.88 7.91
CA CYS A 99 -10.08 15.13 7.23
C CYS A 99 -11.25 15.57 6.36
N LEU A 100 -11.38 16.87 6.08
CA LEU A 100 -12.46 17.40 5.23
C LEU A 100 -11.89 17.95 3.92
N PRO A 101 -12.51 17.63 2.77
CA PRO A 101 -13.71 16.80 2.64
C PRO A 101 -13.33 15.32 2.63
N ALA A 102 -13.69 14.51 3.61
CA ALA A 102 -13.68 13.04 3.52
C ALA A 102 -15.00 12.49 4.00
N ARG A 103 -15.34 11.27 3.58
CA ARG A 103 -16.47 10.56 4.18
C ARG A 103 -16.24 10.42 5.68
N PRO A 104 -17.30 10.43 6.51
CA PRO A 104 -17.13 10.23 7.95
C PRO A 104 -16.43 8.89 8.23
N ALA A 105 -15.23 8.99 8.79
CA ALA A 105 -14.41 7.89 9.26
C ALA A 105 -14.03 8.14 10.73
N GLU A 106 -13.79 7.07 11.49
CA GLU A 106 -13.37 7.19 12.89
C GLU A 106 -11.87 7.50 13.01
N PHE A 107 -11.10 7.20 11.96
CA PHE A 107 -9.65 7.21 11.93
C PHE A 107 -9.16 7.76 10.58
N LYS A 108 -8.00 8.43 10.61
CA LYS A 108 -7.30 8.93 9.42
C LYS A 108 -6.22 8.00 8.92
N GLN A 109 -5.77 7.04 9.75
CA GLN A 109 -4.68 6.13 9.39
C GLN A 109 -5.11 4.68 9.50
N ILE A 110 -4.56 3.85 8.62
CA ILE A 110 -4.72 2.40 8.63
C ILE A 110 -3.42 1.70 8.23
N ASP A 111 -3.02 0.76 9.07
CA ASP A 111 -1.92 -0.16 8.87
C ASP A 111 -2.48 -1.56 8.63
N PHE A 112 -2.02 -2.25 7.60
CA PHE A 112 -2.35 -3.64 7.38
C PHE A 112 -1.19 -4.44 6.80
N ASN A 113 -1.16 -5.73 7.14
CA ASN A 113 -0.09 -6.61 6.71
C ASN A 113 -0.59 -8.03 6.44
N GLY A 114 0.28 -8.84 5.86
CA GLY A 114 0.00 -10.25 5.66
C GLY A 114 0.92 -10.88 4.63
N VAL A 115 0.35 -11.77 3.84
CA VAL A 115 1.08 -12.58 2.87
C VAL A 115 0.59 -12.28 1.46
N GLY A 116 1.52 -12.04 0.55
CA GLY A 116 1.26 -11.82 -0.86
C GLY A 116 2.26 -12.53 -1.76
N THR A 117 2.01 -12.42 -3.06
CA THR A 117 2.83 -13.06 -4.11
C THR A 117 2.99 -12.12 -5.29
N PHE A 118 4.14 -12.19 -5.95
CA PHE A 118 4.34 -11.57 -7.26
C PHE A 118 3.65 -12.41 -8.33
N ARG A 119 2.95 -11.77 -9.26
CA ARG A 119 2.26 -12.45 -10.38
C ARG A 119 3.07 -12.43 -11.67
N ASN A 120 3.74 -11.31 -11.93
CA ASN A 120 4.60 -11.10 -13.09
C ASN A 120 5.78 -10.23 -12.66
N ILE A 121 6.94 -10.44 -13.31
CA ILE A 121 8.13 -9.61 -13.11
C ILE A 121 8.83 -9.46 -14.47
N ARG A 122 9.24 -8.25 -14.80
CA ARG A 122 10.01 -7.88 -16.00
C ARG A 122 11.08 -6.89 -15.60
N SER A 123 12.27 -7.02 -16.20
CA SER A 123 13.41 -6.13 -15.90
C SER A 123 13.74 -6.10 -14.40
N ALA A 124 13.71 -7.26 -13.74
CA ALA A 124 13.91 -7.37 -12.30
C ALA A 124 15.29 -6.82 -11.89
N PRO A 125 15.37 -5.93 -10.88
CA PRO A 125 16.63 -5.55 -10.27
C PRO A 125 17.22 -6.73 -9.46
N PRO A 126 18.50 -6.66 -9.05
CA PRO A 126 19.12 -7.69 -8.21
C PRO A 126 18.38 -7.97 -6.90
N SER A 127 17.70 -6.97 -6.31
CA SER A 127 16.90 -7.15 -5.10
C SER A 127 15.73 -8.12 -5.28
N LEU A 128 15.24 -8.32 -6.51
CA LEU A 128 14.17 -9.26 -6.83
C LEU A 128 14.68 -10.58 -7.43
N ALA A 129 16.00 -10.86 -7.36
CA ALA A 129 16.60 -12.01 -8.04
C ALA A 129 16.08 -13.37 -7.57
N HIS A 130 15.62 -13.49 -6.32
CA HIS A 130 15.09 -14.72 -5.74
C HIS A 130 13.56 -14.80 -5.78
N VAL A 131 12.90 -13.79 -6.35
CA VAL A 131 11.45 -13.77 -6.46
C VAL A 131 11.02 -14.65 -7.61
N ILE A 132 10.20 -15.66 -7.31
CA ILE A 132 9.64 -16.57 -8.31
C ILE A 132 8.13 -16.35 -8.35
N PRO A 133 7.60 -15.73 -9.43
CA PRO A 133 6.20 -15.36 -9.50
C PRO A 133 5.25 -16.56 -9.27
N ASN A 134 4.29 -16.37 -8.37
CA ASN A 134 3.31 -17.37 -7.93
C ASN A 134 3.89 -18.59 -7.18
N GLU A 135 5.19 -18.61 -6.86
CA GLU A 135 5.83 -19.69 -6.11
C GLU A 135 6.38 -19.23 -4.76
N THR A 136 7.04 -18.07 -4.71
CA THR A 136 7.53 -17.49 -3.46
C THR A 136 6.47 -16.62 -2.80
N TYR A 137 6.38 -16.73 -1.47
CA TYR A 137 5.44 -16.01 -0.62
C TYR A 137 6.19 -14.96 0.19
N HIS A 138 5.62 -13.77 0.25
CA HIS A 138 6.27 -12.59 0.79
C HIS A 138 5.42 -12.00 1.89
N TYR A 139 6.05 -11.67 3.02
CA TYR A 139 5.42 -10.76 3.98
C TYR A 139 5.36 -9.36 3.36
N PHE A 140 4.31 -8.63 3.67
CA PHE A 140 4.18 -7.23 3.26
C PHE A 140 3.49 -6.43 4.36
N GLU A 141 3.75 -5.12 4.33
CA GLU A 141 3.13 -4.12 5.19
C GLU A 141 2.66 -2.96 4.31
N VAL A 142 1.50 -2.40 4.65
CA VAL A 142 0.95 -1.21 4.01
C VAL A 142 0.52 -0.23 5.08
N HIS A 143 0.89 1.03 4.88
CA HIS A 143 0.43 2.17 5.66
C HIS A 143 -0.30 3.16 4.75
N ILE A 144 -1.45 3.65 5.20
CA ILE A 144 -2.29 4.62 4.48
C ILE A 144 -2.72 5.73 5.43
N GLU A 145 -2.68 6.96 4.91
CA GLU A 145 -3.31 8.14 5.53
C GLU A 145 -4.39 8.70 4.58
N ASP A 146 -5.64 8.73 5.03
CA ASP A 146 -6.78 9.41 4.37
C ASP A 146 -6.85 10.84 4.92
N LEU A 147 -6.21 11.77 4.19
CA LEU A 147 -5.99 13.15 4.61
C LEU A 147 -6.91 14.14 3.91
N GLY A 148 -7.89 13.62 3.18
CA GLY A 148 -8.94 14.38 2.54
C GLY A 148 -9.12 13.98 1.09
N GLU A 149 -10.35 14.08 0.62
CA GLU A 149 -10.67 13.71 -0.76
C GLU A 149 -10.11 14.76 -1.71
N PRO A 150 -9.68 14.33 -2.90
CA PRO A 150 -9.34 15.27 -3.94
C PRO A 150 -10.55 16.16 -4.25
N GLY A 151 -10.29 17.46 -4.39
CA GLY A 151 -11.33 18.46 -4.65
C GLY A 151 -12.08 18.25 -5.97
N ARG A 152 -12.89 19.23 -6.40
CA ARG A 152 -13.86 19.14 -7.52
C ARG A 152 -13.28 18.83 -8.93
N ALA A 153 -12.03 18.41 -9.04
CA ALA A 153 -11.36 17.95 -10.26
C ALA A 153 -10.51 16.67 -10.07
N GLY A 154 -10.63 15.97 -8.93
CA GLY A 154 -9.86 14.75 -8.69
C GLY A 154 -8.36 14.96 -8.41
N LYS A 155 -7.96 16.20 -8.12
CA LYS A 155 -6.58 16.56 -7.76
C LYS A 155 -6.44 16.67 -6.24
N GLN A 156 -5.41 16.02 -5.71
CA GLN A 156 -4.94 16.17 -4.33
C GLN A 156 -4.35 17.59 -4.11
N PRO A 157 -4.30 18.09 -2.85
CA PRO A 157 -3.62 19.35 -2.56
C PRO A 157 -2.13 19.29 -2.96
N ASP A 158 -1.49 20.45 -3.10
CA ASP A 158 -0.04 20.47 -3.28
C ASP A 158 0.62 20.19 -1.91
N ILE A 159 1.72 19.43 -1.90
CA ILE A 159 2.44 19.08 -0.68
C ILE A 159 3.07 20.34 -0.07
N ASN A 160 3.07 20.39 1.26
CA ASN A 160 3.79 21.39 2.03
C ASN A 160 4.71 20.67 3.02
N ASP A 161 6.01 20.63 2.73
CA ASP A 161 7.02 19.89 3.49
C ASP A 161 7.12 20.34 4.96
N ALA A 162 6.65 21.56 5.28
CA ALA A 162 6.58 22.03 6.66
C ALA A 162 5.41 21.41 7.45
N LEU A 163 4.42 20.83 6.76
CA LEU A 163 3.21 20.23 7.32
C LEU A 163 3.14 18.71 7.09
N CYS A 164 3.81 18.22 6.06
CA CYS A 164 3.70 16.87 5.52
C CYS A 164 5.06 16.17 5.63
N PRO A 165 5.31 15.38 6.69
CA PRO A 165 6.59 14.69 6.83
C PRO A 165 6.81 13.72 5.66
N PRO A 166 8.04 13.60 5.12
CA PRO A 166 8.29 12.78 3.92
C PRO A 166 7.89 11.30 4.04
N GLU A 167 8.00 10.73 5.24
CA GLU A 167 7.65 9.33 5.52
C GLU A 167 6.20 9.13 5.98
N GLY A 168 5.37 10.19 5.89
CA GLY A 168 4.05 10.22 6.52
C GLY A 168 4.15 10.42 8.03
N SER A 169 3.08 10.11 8.73
CA SER A 169 2.94 10.27 10.19
C SER A 169 2.57 8.96 10.90
N PRO A 170 3.21 7.81 10.58
CA PRO A 170 2.82 6.52 11.15
C PRO A 170 2.91 6.54 12.68
N GLY A 171 1.78 6.33 13.34
CA GLY A 171 1.67 6.34 14.81
C GLY A 171 1.63 7.74 15.45
N GLU A 172 1.72 8.79 14.65
CA GLU A 172 1.63 10.21 15.05
C GLU A 172 0.33 10.84 14.50
N VAL A 173 0.11 12.13 14.75
CA VAL A 173 -1.08 12.84 14.23
C VAL A 173 -0.81 13.35 12.82
N ALA A 174 -1.53 12.82 11.83
CA ALA A 174 -1.42 13.24 10.44
C ALA A 174 -2.21 14.53 10.17
N ASN A 175 -1.70 15.33 9.23
CA ASN A 175 -2.19 16.67 8.94
C ASN A 175 -3.15 16.69 7.74
N CYS A 176 -4.39 17.12 7.96
CA CYS A 176 -5.42 17.24 6.91
C CYS A 176 -5.14 18.28 5.81
N GLY A 177 -4.02 19.02 5.91
CA GLY A 177 -3.53 19.87 4.83
C GLY A 177 -2.69 19.12 3.79
N CYS A 178 -2.33 17.87 4.06
CA CYS A 178 -1.52 17.04 3.18
C CYS A 178 -2.40 16.23 2.21
N PRO A 179 -1.85 15.78 1.07
CA PRO A 179 -2.48 14.75 0.27
C PRO A 179 -2.63 13.45 1.03
N ASP A 180 -3.44 12.54 0.51
CA ASP A 180 -3.41 11.14 0.95
C ASP A 180 -1.98 10.58 0.88
N PHE A 181 -1.62 9.71 1.82
CA PHE A 181 -0.31 9.05 1.86
C PHE A 181 -0.45 7.54 1.69
N TYR A 182 0.51 6.94 1.01
CA TYR A 182 0.58 5.49 0.83
C TYR A 182 2.03 5.02 1.00
N ARG A 183 2.21 3.91 1.71
CA ARG A 183 3.47 3.16 1.76
C ARG A 183 3.18 1.68 1.61
N ILE A 184 4.02 0.98 0.86
CA ILE A 184 4.07 -0.48 0.85
C ILE A 184 5.52 -0.95 0.99
N THR A 185 5.72 -1.88 1.91
CA THR A 185 6.99 -2.58 2.13
C THR A 185 6.78 -4.06 1.86
N ILE A 186 7.65 -4.67 1.05
CA ILE A 186 7.62 -6.09 0.68
C ILE A 186 8.97 -6.71 1.07
N TYR A 187 8.89 -7.83 1.76
CA TYR A 187 10.04 -8.56 2.29
C TYR A 187 10.42 -9.74 1.39
N GLU A 188 11.65 -10.23 1.58
CA GLU A 188 12.21 -11.34 0.82
C GLU A 188 11.31 -12.56 0.87
N GLY A 189 11.23 -13.25 -0.27
CA GLY A 189 10.34 -14.37 -0.46
C GLY A 189 10.84 -15.65 0.16
N VAL A 190 9.91 -16.53 0.51
CA VAL A 190 10.21 -17.91 0.87
C VAL A 190 9.38 -18.88 0.04
N TYR A 191 9.88 -20.10 -0.14
CA TYR A 191 9.00 -21.21 -0.48
C TYR A 191 8.13 -21.52 0.73
N PRO A 192 6.80 -21.54 0.60
CA PRO A 192 5.90 -21.57 1.74
C PRO A 192 5.94 -22.91 2.48
N GLU A 193 6.18 -22.85 3.78
CA GLU A 193 5.93 -23.95 4.71
C GLU A 193 4.59 -23.75 5.42
N TYR A 194 3.66 -24.68 5.19
CA TYR A 194 2.30 -24.59 5.70
C TYR A 194 2.15 -25.26 7.06
N ASP A 195 1.50 -24.56 7.99
CA ASP A 195 0.99 -25.16 9.21
C ASP A 195 -0.10 -26.20 8.84
N PRO A 196 0.03 -27.47 9.27
CA PRO A 196 -0.89 -28.53 8.87
C PRO A 196 -2.29 -28.41 9.50
N VAL A 197 -2.46 -27.57 10.52
CA VAL A 197 -3.72 -27.33 11.23
C VAL A 197 -4.43 -26.10 10.67
N THR A 198 -3.71 -25.00 10.48
CA THR A 198 -4.30 -23.72 10.08
C THR A 198 -4.22 -23.45 8.58
N GLY A 199 -3.36 -24.17 7.85
CA GLY A 199 -3.11 -23.95 6.43
C GLY A 199 -2.37 -22.64 6.11
N LYS A 200 -1.82 -21.97 7.14
CA LYS A 200 -1.11 -20.68 7.01
C LYS A 200 0.38 -20.90 6.74
N VAL A 201 1.01 -19.95 6.06
CA VAL A 201 2.47 -19.95 5.85
C VAL A 201 3.18 -19.54 7.14
N THR A 202 4.19 -20.29 7.56
CA THR A 202 4.84 -20.15 8.87
C THR A 202 6.27 -19.64 8.84
N ASN A 203 6.95 -19.77 7.70
CA ASN A 203 8.38 -19.47 7.53
C ASN A 203 8.65 -18.11 6.86
N LEU A 204 7.71 -17.17 6.93
CA LEU A 204 7.83 -15.87 6.27
C LEU A 204 9.03 -15.06 6.80
N ASN A 205 9.80 -14.47 5.88
CA ASN A 205 10.80 -13.46 6.22
C ASN A 205 10.10 -12.12 6.50
N LYS A 206 10.44 -11.49 7.62
CA LYS A 206 9.87 -10.20 8.06
C LYS A 206 10.96 -9.16 8.35
N THR A 207 12.17 -9.38 7.86
CA THR A 207 13.34 -8.53 8.17
C THR A 207 14.03 -8.01 6.91
N ASP A 208 14.15 -8.84 5.88
CA ASP A 208 14.91 -8.47 4.68
C ASP A 208 13.98 -7.80 3.68
N VAL A 209 14.01 -6.46 3.62
CA VAL A 209 13.20 -5.67 2.68
C VAL A 209 13.78 -5.79 1.27
N ILE A 210 12.95 -6.13 0.29
CA ILE A 210 13.33 -6.21 -1.13
C ILE A 210 12.69 -5.11 -1.99
N TYR A 211 11.66 -4.46 -1.45
CA TYR A 211 10.95 -3.35 -2.09
C TYR A 211 10.26 -2.50 -1.03
N ASP A 212 10.47 -1.19 -1.08
CA ASP A 212 9.78 -0.20 -0.24
C ASP A 212 9.48 1.02 -1.12
N VAL A 213 8.24 1.49 -1.10
CA VAL A 213 7.86 2.72 -1.79
C VAL A 213 6.81 3.44 -0.97
N TYR A 214 6.97 4.76 -0.84
CA TYR A 214 6.06 5.59 -0.06
C TYR A 214 6.00 7.03 -0.57
N GLY A 215 5.04 7.78 -0.02
CA GLY A 215 4.87 9.21 -0.26
C GLY A 215 3.42 9.62 -0.47
N TYR A 216 3.26 10.91 -0.72
CA TYR A 216 1.98 11.56 -0.91
C TYR A 216 1.44 11.39 -2.34
N LEU A 217 0.12 11.23 -2.45
CA LEU A 217 -0.53 10.99 -3.72
C LEU A 217 -0.68 12.29 -4.52
N THR A 218 -0.34 12.23 -5.80
CA THR A 218 -0.68 13.29 -6.77
C THR A 218 -1.99 13.02 -7.49
N GLY A 219 -2.42 11.75 -7.52
CA GLY A 219 -3.66 11.30 -8.14
C GLY A 219 -4.12 9.96 -7.57
N GLY A 220 -5.41 9.87 -7.26
CA GLY A 220 -5.98 8.74 -6.56
C GLY A 220 -6.87 9.20 -5.41
N ASN A 221 -7.47 8.22 -4.75
CA ASN A 221 -8.31 8.44 -3.59
C ASN A 221 -8.20 7.25 -2.64
N LEU A 222 -7.83 7.53 -1.40
CA LEU A 222 -7.85 6.55 -0.32
C LEU A 222 -8.99 6.93 0.61
N GLN A 223 -9.90 5.99 0.86
CA GLN A 223 -11.05 6.23 1.73
C GLN A 223 -11.04 5.22 2.86
N ILE A 224 -10.85 5.72 4.07
CA ILE A 224 -11.10 4.96 5.28
C ILE A 224 -12.59 5.03 5.60
N HIS A 225 -13.16 3.92 6.03
CA HIS A 225 -14.56 3.79 6.39
C HIS A 225 -14.70 3.17 7.77
N PRO A 226 -15.82 3.46 8.46
CA PRO A 226 -16.22 2.71 9.63
C PRO A 226 -16.34 1.21 9.31
N PRO A 227 -16.16 0.35 10.33
CA PRO A 227 -16.41 -1.07 10.19
C PRO A 227 -17.88 -1.35 9.86
N THR A 228 -18.13 -2.42 9.13
CA THR A 228 -19.44 -2.89 8.67
C THR A 228 -20.13 -3.84 9.65
N GLY A 229 -19.53 -4.07 10.83
CA GLY A 229 -20.03 -5.00 11.85
C GLY A 229 -19.65 -6.47 11.63
N PHE A 230 -19.16 -6.83 10.43
CA PHE A 230 -18.52 -8.12 10.15
C PHE A 230 -17.00 -8.12 10.43
N ASP A 231 -16.44 -6.92 10.63
CA ASP A 231 -14.99 -6.66 10.76
C ASP A 231 -14.47 -6.86 12.19
N MET A 232 -15.36 -7.20 13.13
CA MET A 232 -15.06 -7.40 14.56
C MET A 232 -15.00 -8.88 14.98
N GLN A 233 -15.04 -9.82 14.03
CA GLN A 233 -14.95 -11.27 14.27
C GLN A 233 -13.63 -11.85 13.76
#